data_AF-A0A538K1J4-F1
#
_entry.id   AF-A0A538K1J4-F1
#
_cell.length_a   1.000
_cell.length_b   1.000
_cell.length_c   1.000
_cell.angle_alpha   90.00
_cell.angle_beta   90.00
_cell.angle_gamma   90.00
#
_symmetry.space_group_name_H-M   'P 1'
#
loop_
_entity.id
_entity.type
_entity.pdbx_description
1 polymer ?
#
loop_
_entity_poly.entity_id
_entity_poly.type
_entity_poly.pdbx_seq_one_letter_code
_entity_poly.pdbx_strand_id
1 'polypeptide(L)'
;MALENVAELARVLARRERLGKVFARHAYGMRAWVDLFSARIAVVADPATKTLIATLVADNARHMMLFRARAAAHGVDPDAYLCPVEGEAIYERIAELQSLEELLGYALGSLDHFDQLLSVYRRAARGEDAAVIDEVRADVARMRDALRPHQGPAAARLAAEAHERYRVRELVETPRYAHAG
;
A
#
# COMPACT_ATOMS: atom_id res chain seq x y z
N MET A 1 6.51 10.03 9.40
CA MET A 1 6.49 9.22 10.65
C MET A 1 7.13 7.87 10.36
N ALA A 2 7.72 7.20 11.35
CA ALA A 2 8.38 5.90 11.16
C ALA A 2 7.45 4.74 11.56
N LEU A 3 7.62 3.56 10.98
CA LEU A 3 6.98 2.33 11.43
C LEU A 3 7.42 1.99 12.87
N GLU A 4 6.47 1.77 13.77
CA GLU A 4 6.77 1.51 15.18
C GLU A 4 7.13 0.03 15.45
N ASN A 5 6.49 -0.90 14.75
CA ASN A 5 6.66 -2.33 14.98
C ASN A 5 7.68 -2.99 14.04
N VAL A 6 8.61 -2.22 13.46
CA VAL A 6 9.61 -2.73 12.49
C VAL A 6 10.36 -3.95 13.00
N ALA A 7 10.79 -3.93 14.26
CA ALA A 7 11.57 -5.03 14.84
C ALA A 7 10.74 -6.31 14.97
N GLU A 8 9.46 -6.18 15.31
CA GLU A 8 8.54 -7.31 15.41
C GLU A 8 8.19 -7.85 14.02
N LEU A 9 7.82 -6.98 13.08
CA LEU A 9 7.51 -7.34 11.70
C LEU A 9 8.72 -8.03 11.04
N ALA A 10 9.93 -7.47 11.21
CA ALA A 10 11.15 -8.09 10.70
C ALA A 10 11.39 -9.48 11.30
N ARG A 11 11.10 -9.69 12.59
CA ARG A 11 11.22 -11.00 13.26
C ARG A 11 10.19 -11.99 12.73
N VAL A 12 8.95 -11.55 12.53
CA VAL A 12 7.88 -12.37 11.97
C VAL A 12 8.25 -12.81 10.56
N LEU A 13 8.77 -11.90 9.73
CA LEU A 13 9.12 -12.17 8.33
C LEU A 13 10.48 -12.82 8.12
N ALA A 14 11.29 -12.98 9.18
CA ALA A 14 12.52 -13.78 9.12
C ALA A 14 12.25 -15.22 8.65
N ARG A 15 11.03 -15.72 8.85
CA ARG A 15 10.54 -16.96 8.22
C ARG A 15 9.99 -16.62 6.84
N ARG A 16 10.77 -16.95 5.79
CA ARG A 16 10.46 -16.64 4.38
C ARG A 16 9.04 -17.00 3.96
N GLU A 17 8.52 -18.11 4.46
CA GLU A 17 7.17 -18.65 4.18
C GLU A 17 6.04 -17.66 4.50
N ARG A 18 6.31 -16.61 5.28
CA ARG A 18 5.31 -15.61 5.67
C ARG A 18 5.16 -14.45 4.69
N LEU A 19 6.06 -14.32 3.70
CA LEU A 19 5.96 -13.30 2.66
C LEU A 19 4.72 -13.51 1.77
N GLY A 20 4.30 -14.75 1.53
CA GLY A 20 3.09 -15.03 0.75
C GLY A 20 1.83 -14.33 1.27
N LYS A 21 1.65 -14.26 2.59
CA LYS A 21 0.51 -13.58 3.23
C LYS A 21 0.59 -12.06 3.12
N VAL A 22 1.79 -11.51 3.24
CA VAL A 22 2.04 -10.08 3.02
C VAL A 22 1.68 -9.72 1.58
N PHE A 23 2.08 -10.55 0.61
CA PHE A 23 1.72 -10.33 -0.79
C PHE A 23 0.21 -10.43 -1.03
N ALA A 24 -0.48 -11.41 -0.46
CA ALA A 24 -1.94 -11.52 -0.55
C ALA A 24 -2.65 -10.27 0.01
N ARG A 25 -2.18 -9.78 1.17
CA ARG A 25 -2.68 -8.52 1.76
C ARG A 25 -2.49 -7.33 0.83
N HIS A 26 -1.31 -7.15 0.25
CA HIS A 26 -1.04 -6.01 -0.63
C HIS A 26 -1.80 -6.12 -1.95
N ALA A 27 -1.98 -7.33 -2.48
CA ALA A 27 -2.87 -7.55 -3.61
C ALA A 27 -4.30 -7.04 -3.32
N TYR A 28 -4.85 -7.39 -2.16
CA TYR A 28 -6.15 -6.87 -1.73
C TYR A 28 -6.16 -5.34 -1.62
N GLY A 29 -5.15 -4.77 -0.95
CA GLY A 29 -5.08 -3.34 -0.73
C GLY A 29 -4.94 -2.54 -2.03
N MET A 30 -4.13 -3.03 -2.96
CA MET A 30 -3.98 -2.40 -4.27
C MET A 30 -5.29 -2.45 -5.08
N ARG A 31 -6.05 -3.56 -5.00
CA ARG A 31 -7.38 -3.63 -5.62
C ARG A 31 -8.32 -2.55 -5.07
N ALA A 32 -8.42 -2.45 -3.74
CA ALA A 32 -9.27 -1.45 -3.10
C ALA A 32 -8.86 -0.01 -3.48
N TRP A 33 -7.54 0.25 -3.57
CA TRP A 33 -7.02 1.52 -4.07
C TRP A 33 -7.43 1.82 -5.51
N VAL A 34 -7.29 0.84 -6.41
CA VAL A 34 -7.70 0.95 -7.81
C VAL A 34 -9.17 1.31 -7.90
N ASP A 35 -10.05 0.60 -7.18
CA ASP A 35 -11.49 0.82 -7.22
C ASP A 35 -11.86 2.25 -6.77
N LEU A 36 -11.29 2.69 -5.63
CA LEU A 36 -11.57 4.00 -5.05
C LEU A 36 -11.03 5.15 -5.90
N PHE A 37 -9.81 5.04 -6.43
CA PHE A 37 -9.19 6.10 -7.21
C PHE A 37 -9.74 6.17 -8.63
N SER A 38 -10.08 5.03 -9.24
CA SER A 38 -10.69 4.99 -10.58
C SER A 38 -12.02 5.73 -10.62
N ALA A 39 -12.84 5.59 -9.56
CA ALA A 39 -14.08 6.33 -9.43
C ALA A 39 -13.89 7.86 -9.41
N ARG A 40 -12.71 8.33 -8.97
CA ARG A 40 -12.39 9.76 -8.88
C ARG A 40 -11.83 10.33 -10.20
N ILE A 41 -11.25 9.52 -11.09
CA ILE A 41 -10.68 9.99 -12.36
C ILE A 41 -11.71 10.73 -13.23
N ALA A 42 -12.96 10.28 -13.22
CA ALA A 42 -14.02 10.83 -14.07
C ALA A 42 -14.34 12.30 -13.76
N VAL A 43 -14.11 12.75 -12.52
CA VAL A 43 -14.47 14.10 -12.05
C VAL A 43 -13.28 15.08 -12.04
N VAL A 44 -12.09 14.63 -12.44
CA VAL A 44 -10.89 15.48 -12.50
C VAL A 44 -10.86 16.27 -13.81
N ALA A 45 -10.97 17.59 -13.69
CA ALA A 45 -10.99 18.50 -14.84
C ALA A 45 -9.59 18.77 -15.42
N ASP A 46 -8.58 18.90 -14.56
CA ASP A 46 -7.21 19.19 -15.00
C ASP A 46 -6.55 17.97 -15.69
N PRO A 47 -6.13 18.07 -16.97
CA PRO A 47 -5.59 16.93 -17.71
C PRO A 47 -4.28 16.37 -17.12
N ALA A 48 -3.43 17.22 -16.57
CA ALA A 48 -2.16 16.79 -15.98
C ALA A 48 -2.40 15.97 -14.72
N THR A 49 -3.27 16.47 -13.83
CA THR A 49 -3.67 15.76 -12.61
C THR A 49 -4.44 14.48 -12.93
N LYS A 50 -5.29 14.50 -13.96
CA LYS A 50 -6.00 13.29 -14.43
C LYS A 50 -5.01 12.21 -14.89
N THR A 51 -3.97 12.60 -15.63
CA THR A 51 -2.91 11.70 -16.08
C THR A 51 -2.15 11.13 -14.89
N LEU A 52 -1.78 11.98 -13.93
CA LEU A 52 -1.08 11.55 -12.71
C LEU A 52 -1.85 10.48 -11.93
N ILE A 53 -3.15 10.69 -11.70
CA ILE A 53 -4.00 9.72 -11.00
C ILE A 53 -4.17 8.45 -11.83
N ALA A 54 -4.35 8.57 -13.14
CA ALA A 54 -4.45 7.40 -14.02
C ALA A 54 -3.17 6.56 -13.96
N THR A 55 -2.00 7.18 -13.92
CA THR A 55 -0.71 6.48 -13.72
C THR A 55 -0.66 5.81 -12.35
N LEU A 56 -1.07 6.50 -11.27
CA LEU A 56 -1.14 5.91 -9.92
C LEU A 56 -2.04 4.67 -9.90
N VAL A 57 -3.21 4.73 -10.54
CA VAL A 57 -4.15 3.60 -10.65
C VAL A 57 -3.54 2.46 -11.45
N ALA A 58 -2.92 2.75 -12.60
CA ALA A 58 -2.28 1.75 -13.45
C ALA A 58 -1.12 1.03 -12.74
N ASP A 59 -0.29 1.78 -12.01
CA ASP A 59 0.80 1.22 -11.21
C ASP A 59 0.26 0.31 -10.10
N ASN A 60 -0.76 0.75 -9.34
CA ASN A 60 -1.38 -0.10 -8.32
C ASN A 60 -2.01 -1.36 -8.91
N ALA A 61 -2.66 -1.29 -10.07
CA ALA A 61 -3.23 -2.46 -10.75
C ALA A 61 -2.13 -3.46 -11.18
N ARG A 62 -0.98 -2.97 -11.66
CA ARG A 62 0.17 -3.82 -11.96
C ARG A 62 0.77 -4.41 -10.68
N HIS A 63 0.96 -3.62 -9.63
CA HIS A 63 1.47 -4.07 -8.33
C HIS A 63 0.57 -5.14 -7.71
N MET A 64 -0.75 -4.98 -7.82
CA MET A 64 -1.73 -5.99 -7.45
C MET A 64 -1.40 -7.33 -8.13
N MET A 65 -1.26 -7.34 -9.46
CA MET A 65 -0.98 -8.57 -10.20
C MET A 65 0.35 -9.21 -9.82
N LEU A 66 1.40 -8.40 -9.63
CA LEU A 66 2.71 -8.87 -9.17
C LEU A 66 2.60 -9.54 -7.80
N PHE A 67 1.96 -8.90 -6.82
CA PHE A 67 1.81 -9.48 -5.49
C PHE A 67 0.88 -10.70 -5.48
N ARG A 68 -0.17 -10.74 -6.29
CA ARG A 68 -1.00 -11.95 -6.45
C ARG A 68 -0.16 -13.13 -6.91
N ALA A 69 0.66 -12.93 -7.95
CA ALA A 69 1.55 -13.97 -8.47
C ALA A 69 2.56 -14.43 -7.42
N ARG A 70 3.14 -13.50 -6.65
CA ARG A 70 4.06 -13.86 -5.56
C ARG A 70 3.35 -14.62 -4.44
N ALA A 71 2.15 -14.22 -4.01
CA ALA A 71 1.39 -14.96 -3.00
C ALA A 71 1.16 -16.42 -3.42
N ALA A 72 0.70 -16.63 -4.66
CA ALA A 72 0.47 -17.97 -5.22
C ALA A 72 1.77 -18.80 -5.30
N ALA A 73 2.90 -18.19 -5.63
CA ALA A 73 4.21 -18.86 -5.64
C ALA A 73 4.67 -19.34 -4.25
N HIS A 74 4.12 -18.77 -3.18
CA HIS A 74 4.30 -19.21 -1.79
C HIS A 74 3.21 -20.17 -1.31
N GLY A 75 2.32 -20.65 -2.20
CA GLY A 75 1.21 -21.53 -1.85
C GLY A 75 0.07 -20.85 -1.08
N VAL A 76 0.03 -19.51 -1.09
CA VAL A 76 -1.02 -18.72 -0.46
C VAL A 76 -2.03 -18.32 -1.52
N ASP A 77 -3.32 -18.62 -1.30
CA ASP A 77 -4.40 -18.10 -2.12
C ASP A 77 -4.50 -16.57 -1.94
N PRO A 78 -4.22 -15.77 -2.98
CA PRO A 78 -4.28 -14.31 -2.89
C PRO A 78 -5.70 -13.77 -2.64
N ASP A 79 -6.74 -14.54 -2.96
CA ASP A 79 -8.14 -14.13 -2.79
C ASP A 79 -8.74 -14.54 -1.45
N ALA A 80 -8.06 -15.40 -0.69
CA ALA A 80 -8.48 -15.82 0.64
C ALA A 80 -8.15 -14.80 1.75
N TYR A 81 -7.43 -13.72 1.44
CA TYR A 81 -7.11 -12.69 2.44
C TYR A 81 -8.39 -11.97 2.90
N LEU A 82 -8.62 -11.99 4.21
CA LEU A 82 -9.70 -11.25 4.86
C LEU A 82 -9.13 -10.02 5.56
N CYS A 83 -9.51 -8.85 5.05
CA CYS A 83 -9.11 -7.57 5.60
C CYS A 83 -9.71 -7.38 7.01
N PRO A 84 -8.91 -7.00 8.03
CA PRO A 84 -9.41 -6.66 9.35
C PRO A 84 -10.16 -5.32 9.31
N VAL A 85 -10.96 -5.06 10.35
CA VAL A 85 -11.73 -3.81 10.48
C VAL A 85 -10.83 -2.58 10.44
N GLU A 86 -9.63 -2.66 11.01
CA GLU A 86 -8.62 -1.59 10.97
C GLU A 86 -8.08 -1.36 9.54
N GLY A 87 -8.09 -2.40 8.72
CA GLY A 87 -7.76 -2.30 7.30
C GLY A 87 -8.89 -1.70 6.47
N GLU A 88 -10.14 -2.09 6.74
CA GLU A 88 -11.33 -1.51 6.09
C GLU A 88 -11.48 -0.02 6.40
N ALA A 89 -11.19 0.40 7.64
CA ALA A 89 -11.23 1.79 8.08
C ALA A 89 -10.30 2.73 7.28
N ILE A 90 -9.30 2.20 6.55
CA ILE A 90 -8.48 2.99 5.62
C ILE A 90 -9.27 3.35 4.37
N TYR A 91 -10.02 2.39 3.82
CA TYR A 91 -10.77 2.54 2.57
C TYR A 91 -12.05 3.35 2.78
N GLU A 92 -12.73 3.13 3.90
CA GLU A 92 -13.85 3.96 4.35
C GLU A 92 -13.42 5.43 4.42
N ARG A 93 -12.24 5.69 5.03
CA ARG A 93 -11.72 7.05 5.14
C ARG A 93 -11.42 7.70 3.79
N ILE A 94 -10.87 6.94 2.83
CA ILE A 94 -10.60 7.43 1.47
C ILE A 94 -11.91 7.84 0.78
N ALA A 95 -12.99 7.07 0.97
CA ALA A 95 -14.29 7.38 0.40
C ALA A 95 -14.86 8.72 0.91
N GLU A 96 -14.55 9.10 2.15
CA GLU A 96 -14.99 10.35 2.78
C GLU A 96 -14.19 11.60 2.35
N LEU A 97 -13.05 11.45 1.65
CA LEU A 97 -12.27 12.60 1.19
C LEU A 97 -13.07 13.38 0.14
N GLN A 98 -13.21 14.68 0.36
CA GLN A 98 -14.13 15.54 -0.39
C GLN A 98 -13.43 16.25 -1.54
N SER A 99 -12.13 16.55 -1.38
CA SER A 99 -11.36 17.25 -2.40
C SER A 99 -10.25 16.37 -3.00
N LEU A 100 -9.81 16.76 -4.19
CA LEU A 100 -8.68 16.12 -4.85
C LEU A 100 -7.38 16.36 -4.07
N GLU A 101 -7.16 17.56 -3.54
CA GLU A 101 -5.98 17.83 -2.69
C GLU A 101 -5.94 16.94 -1.45
N GLU A 102 -7.11 16.68 -0.83
CA GLU A 102 -7.20 15.78 0.30
C GLU A 102 -6.83 14.34 -0.08
N LEU A 103 -7.36 13.88 -1.23
CA LEU A 103 -7.05 12.56 -1.79
C LEU A 103 -5.56 12.39 -2.08
N LEU A 104 -4.92 13.37 -2.72
CA LEU A 104 -3.50 13.33 -3.05
C LEU A 104 -2.62 13.40 -1.79
N GLY A 105 -3.01 14.20 -0.80
CA GLY A 105 -2.33 14.26 0.50
C GLY A 105 -2.39 12.92 1.24
N TYR A 106 -3.55 12.27 1.25
CA TYR A 106 -3.73 10.94 1.84
C TYR A 106 -2.96 9.86 1.06
N ALA A 107 -2.95 9.93 -0.27
CA ALA A 107 -2.17 9.03 -1.12
C ALA A 107 -0.67 9.12 -0.86
N LEU A 108 -0.13 10.33 -0.71
CA LEU A 108 1.28 10.49 -0.40
C LEU A 108 1.65 9.84 0.94
N GLY A 109 0.86 10.04 2.00
CA GLY A 109 1.10 9.39 3.30
C GLY A 109 0.99 7.87 3.23
N SER A 110 0.06 7.37 2.41
CA SER A 110 -0.09 5.93 2.15
C SER A 110 1.16 5.35 1.46
N LEU A 111 1.68 6.04 0.44
CA LEU A 111 2.90 5.65 -0.27
C LEU A 111 4.16 5.76 0.61
N ASP A 112 4.24 6.78 1.46
CA ASP A 112 5.33 6.94 2.45
C ASP A 112 5.36 5.75 3.42
N HIS A 113 4.19 5.35 3.95
CA HIS A 113 4.08 4.19 4.82
C HIS A 113 4.42 2.90 4.05
N PHE A 114 3.93 2.77 2.82
CA PHE A 114 4.16 1.58 2.01
C PHE A 114 5.64 1.38 1.64
N ASP A 115 6.39 2.44 1.32
CA ASP A 115 7.84 2.37 1.10
C ASP A 115 8.61 1.88 2.34
N GLN A 116 8.16 2.28 3.54
CA GLN A 116 8.73 1.77 4.79
C GLN A 116 8.49 0.27 4.95
N LEU A 117 7.28 -0.20 4.64
CA LEU A 117 6.95 -1.63 4.69
C LEU A 117 7.76 -2.43 3.65
N LEU A 118 7.84 -1.94 2.41
CA LEU A 118 8.63 -2.56 1.35
C LEU A 118 10.11 -2.66 1.74
N SER A 119 10.64 -1.67 2.45
CA SER A 119 12.01 -1.71 2.97
C SER A 119 12.21 -2.84 4.00
N VAL A 120 11.20 -3.14 4.82
CA VAL A 120 11.24 -4.29 5.75
C VAL A 120 11.13 -5.60 4.98
N TYR A 121 10.17 -5.72 4.05
CA TYR A 121 9.96 -6.93 3.25
C TYR A 121 11.19 -7.27 2.42
N ARG A 122 11.85 -6.25 1.86
CA ARG A 122 13.04 -6.43 1.03
C ARG A 122 14.19 -7.10 1.77
N ARG A 123 14.32 -6.89 3.08
CA ARG A 123 15.34 -7.53 3.94
C ARG A 123 15.11 -9.03 4.06
N ALA A 124 13.84 -9.46 4.07
CA ALA A 124 13.43 -10.86 4.13
C ALA A 124 13.39 -11.55 2.75
N ALA A 125 13.10 -10.80 1.70
CA ALA A 125 12.92 -11.33 0.35
C ALA A 125 14.23 -11.74 -0.34
N ARG A 126 14.16 -12.75 -1.22
CA ARG A 126 15.26 -13.25 -2.05
C ARG A 126 14.75 -13.62 -3.44
N GLY A 127 15.66 -13.67 -4.42
CA GLY A 127 15.31 -14.05 -5.79
C GLY A 127 14.21 -13.16 -6.36
N GLU A 128 13.21 -13.78 -6.97
CA GLU A 128 12.11 -13.07 -7.63
C GLU A 128 11.26 -12.23 -6.67
N ASP A 129 11.10 -12.64 -5.40
CA ASP A 129 10.41 -11.82 -4.39
C ASP A 129 11.12 -10.48 -4.19
N ALA A 130 12.46 -10.51 -4.17
CA ALA A 130 13.27 -9.30 -4.01
C ALA A 130 13.19 -8.41 -5.26
N ALA A 131 13.21 -9.00 -6.45
CA ALA A 131 13.10 -8.28 -7.71
C ALA A 131 11.76 -7.54 -7.83
N VAL A 132 10.65 -8.22 -7.51
CA VAL A 132 9.30 -7.60 -7.51
C VAL A 132 9.21 -6.46 -6.49
N ILE A 133 9.75 -6.65 -5.28
CA ILE A 133 9.75 -5.58 -4.28
C ILE A 133 10.57 -4.38 -4.77
N ASP A 134 11.74 -4.61 -5.38
CA ASP A 134 12.58 -3.52 -5.89
C ASP A 134 11.90 -2.76 -7.04
N GLU A 135 11.19 -3.45 -7.93
CA GLU A 135 10.37 -2.84 -8.98
C GLU A 135 9.27 -1.95 -8.39
N VAL A 136 8.46 -2.50 -7.47
CA VAL A 136 7.36 -1.75 -6.83
C VAL A 136 7.90 -0.54 -6.07
N ARG A 137 9.04 -0.66 -5.39
CA ARG A 137 9.68 0.48 -4.69
C ARG A 137 10.09 1.58 -5.65
N ALA A 138 10.66 1.23 -6.82
CA ALA A 138 11.03 2.21 -7.81
C ALA A 138 9.80 2.99 -8.32
N ASP A 139 8.67 2.31 -8.50
CA ASP A 139 7.43 2.95 -8.93
C ASP A 139 6.84 3.86 -7.85
N VAL A 140 6.80 3.37 -6.60
CA VAL A 140 6.36 4.14 -5.44
C VAL A 140 7.21 5.39 -5.26
N ALA A 141 8.53 5.30 -5.42
CA ALA A 141 9.43 6.46 -5.33
C ALA A 141 9.10 7.50 -6.41
N ARG A 142 8.98 7.09 -7.68
CA ARG A 142 8.63 8.00 -8.79
C ARG A 142 7.28 8.67 -8.56
N MET A 143 6.28 7.91 -8.10
CA MET A 143 4.94 8.44 -7.85
C MET A 143 4.92 9.43 -6.67
N ARG A 144 5.67 9.16 -5.60
CA ARG A 144 5.81 10.11 -4.48
C ARG A 144 6.42 11.42 -4.95
N ASP A 145 7.47 11.37 -5.75
CA ASP A 145 8.10 12.57 -6.30
C ASP A 145 7.15 13.35 -7.21
N ALA A 146 6.33 12.65 -7.99
CA ALA A 146 5.31 13.25 -8.85
C ALA A 146 4.14 13.87 -8.07
N LEU A 147 3.76 13.31 -6.91
CA LEU A 147 2.64 13.80 -6.09
C LEU A 147 3.01 14.99 -5.18
N ARG A 148 4.27 15.10 -4.76
CA ARG A 148 4.74 16.16 -3.84
C ARG A 148 4.38 17.59 -4.28
N PRO A 149 4.50 17.98 -5.57
CA PRO A 149 4.14 19.32 -6.01
C PRO A 149 2.64 19.64 -5.90
N HIS A 150 1.78 18.62 -5.77
CA HIS A 150 0.32 18.77 -5.73
C HIS A 150 -0.26 18.79 -4.31
N GLN A 151 0.61 18.95 -3.30
CA GLN A 151 0.18 18.99 -1.91
C GLN A 151 -0.55 20.30 -1.58
N GLY A 152 -1.80 20.16 -1.10
CA GLY A 152 -2.54 21.26 -0.51
C GLY A 152 -2.16 21.52 0.96
N PRO A 153 -2.71 22.56 1.60
CA PRO A 153 -2.39 22.96 2.98
C PRO A 153 -2.70 21.88 4.03
N ALA A 154 -3.63 20.95 3.73
CA ALA A 154 -3.98 19.84 4.61
C ALA A 154 -3.08 18.60 4.43
N ALA A 155 -2.17 18.59 3.44
CA ALA A 155 -1.46 17.38 3.03
C ALA A 155 -0.63 16.75 4.16
N ALA A 156 0.05 17.55 4.99
CA ALA A 156 0.84 17.03 6.11
C ALA A 156 -0.04 16.31 7.15
N ARG A 157 -1.21 16.88 7.49
CA ARG A 157 -2.17 16.29 8.41
C ARG A 157 -2.74 14.98 7.86
N LEU A 158 -3.11 14.96 6.58
CA LEU A 158 -3.68 13.78 5.93
C LEU A 158 -2.65 12.68 5.72
N ALA A 159 -1.40 13.04 5.43
CA ALA A 159 -0.32 12.07 5.34
C ALA A 159 -0.04 11.41 6.69
N ALA A 160 -0.09 12.19 7.78
CA ALA A 160 0.02 11.66 9.14
C ALA A 160 -1.16 10.76 9.49
N GLU A 161 -2.39 11.18 9.17
CA GLU A 161 -3.61 10.37 9.37
C GLU A 161 -3.53 9.03 8.62
N ALA A 162 -3.15 9.06 7.34
CA ALA A 162 -2.99 7.85 6.53
C ALA A 162 -1.96 6.91 7.18
N HIS A 163 -0.76 7.43 7.48
CA HIS A 163 0.31 6.63 8.07
C HIS A 163 -0.12 5.98 9.39
N GLU A 164 -0.84 6.71 10.25
CA GLU A 164 -1.37 6.18 11.52
C GLU A 164 -2.36 5.03 11.30
N ARG A 165 -3.30 5.17 10.34
CA ARG A 165 -4.25 4.09 10.04
C ARG A 165 -3.55 2.84 9.51
N TYR A 166 -2.55 2.99 8.65
CA TYR A 166 -1.75 1.84 8.19
C TYR A 166 -0.91 1.24 9.32
N ARG A 167 -0.39 2.06 10.25
CA ARG A 167 0.32 1.58 11.44
C ARG A 167 -0.58 0.72 12.32
N VAL A 168 -1.80 1.18 12.60
CA VAL A 168 -2.79 0.41 13.39
C VAL A 168 -3.13 -0.90 12.69
N ARG A 169 -3.35 -0.89 11.36
CA ARG A 169 -3.54 -2.12 10.58
C ARG A 169 -2.34 -3.07 10.72
N GLU A 170 -1.12 -2.57 10.63
CA GLU A 170 0.09 -3.41 10.73
C GLU A 170 0.22 -4.10 12.09
N LEU A 171 -0.17 -3.41 13.18
CA LEU A 171 -0.14 -3.96 14.53
C LEU A 171 -1.10 -5.15 14.71
N VAL A 172 -2.29 -5.10 14.11
CA VAL A 172 -3.27 -6.19 14.21
C VAL A 172 -2.98 -7.34 13.24
N GLU A 173 -2.28 -7.05 12.15
CA GLU A 173 -1.90 -8.00 11.09
C GLU A 173 -0.65 -8.81 11.43
N THR A 174 0.36 -8.18 12.02
CA THR A 174 1.66 -8.83 12.31
C THR A 174 1.50 -10.14 13.10
N PRO A 175 0.65 -10.23 14.15
CA PRO A 175 0.39 -11.50 14.84
C PRO A 175 -0.29 -12.55 13.96
N ARG A 176 -1.14 -12.15 13.01
CA ARG A 176 -1.84 -13.08 12.10
C ARG A 176 -0.86 -13.79 11.17
N TYR A 177 0.19 -13.11 10.74
CA TYR A 177 1.29 -13.74 9.99
C TYR A 177 2.08 -14.73 10.86
N ALA A 178 2.17 -14.45 12.16
CA ALA A 178 2.93 -15.26 13.10
C ALA A 178 2.25 -16.58 13.51
N HIS A 179 0.91 -16.64 13.50
CA HIS A 179 0.15 -17.74 14.09
C HIS A 179 -0.65 -18.61 13.11
N ALA A 180 -0.82 -18.20 11.85
CA ALA A 180 -1.42 -19.10 10.87
C ALA A 180 -0.35 -20.10 10.38
N GLY A 181 -0.36 -21.29 11.00
CA GLY A 181 0.27 -22.50 10.46
C GLY A 181 -0.62 -23.14 9.41
#